data_AF-A0A2M7CL40-F1
#
_entry.id   AF-A0A2M7CL40-F1
#
_cell.length_a   1.000
_cell.length_b   1.000
_cell.length_c   1.000
_cell.angle_alpha   90.00
_cell.angle_beta   90.00
_cell.angle_gamma   90.00
#
_symmetry.space_group_name_H-M   'P 1'
#
loop_
_entity.id
_entity.type
_entity.pdbx_description
1 polymer ?
#
loop_
_entity_poly.entity_id
_entity_poly.type
_entity_poly.pdbx_seq_one_letter_code
_entity_poly.pdbx_strand_id
1 'polypeptide(L)'
;MDDVSSLDKLLARLDETGPEGRAARDFLRARRVRVGLRPQPTGARWTVFGHIELDPSNLADEAYALSLIVHEVRHLKQGILGALSVRGELEAWQEQFAYLKSLTGRYSSNQRHQAIIEELMSLSLDDRSDLQRARQLMQEVGGKKYRIDLLPLYPLGQEIWFWTTKRRL
;
A
#
# COMPACT_ATOMS: atom_id res chain seq x y z
N MET A 1 -11.63 -8.57 -24.19
CA MET A 1 -10.18 -8.54 -23.99
C MET A 1 -9.94 -9.39 -22.76
N ASP A 2 -9.11 -10.43 -22.83
CA ASP A 2 -8.90 -11.35 -21.71
C ASP A 2 -8.18 -10.62 -20.55
N ASP A 3 -8.66 -10.78 -19.33
CA ASP A 3 -8.13 -10.10 -18.13
C ASP A 3 -6.66 -10.44 -17.89
N VAL A 4 -6.23 -11.65 -18.28
CA VAL A 4 -4.82 -12.06 -18.22
C VAL A 4 -3.96 -11.20 -19.16
N SER A 5 -4.44 -10.96 -20.39
CA SER A 5 -3.75 -10.09 -21.34
C SER A 5 -3.69 -8.63 -20.87
N SER A 6 -4.71 -8.18 -20.15
CA SER A 6 -4.74 -6.84 -19.54
C SER A 6 -3.74 -6.73 -18.39
N LEU A 7 -3.62 -7.75 -17.55
CA LEU A 7 -2.63 -7.79 -16.47
C LEU A 7 -1.19 -7.78 -17.00
N ASP A 8 -0.89 -8.58 -18.03
CA ASP A 8 0.46 -8.61 -18.62
C ASP A 8 0.86 -7.24 -19.18
N LYS A 9 -0.09 -6.54 -19.80
CA LYS A 9 0.10 -5.17 -20.27
C LYS A 9 0.36 -4.23 -19.11
N LEU A 10 -0.47 -4.28 -18.06
CA LEU A 10 -0.29 -3.48 -16.84
C LEU A 10 1.11 -3.66 -16.25
N LEU A 11 1.58 -4.90 -16.11
CA LEU A 11 2.90 -5.19 -15.55
C LEU A 11 4.04 -4.68 -16.45
N ALA A 12 3.87 -4.69 -17.77
CA ALA A 12 4.83 -4.10 -18.69
C ALA A 12 4.93 -2.57 -18.52
N ARG A 13 3.84 -1.88 -18.14
CA ARG A 13 3.82 -0.43 -17.95
C ARG A 13 4.64 0.04 -16.74
N LEU A 14 4.92 -0.82 -15.75
CA LEU A 14 5.79 -0.48 -14.61
C LEU A 14 7.18 0.03 -15.02
N ASP A 15 7.65 -0.35 -16.22
CA ASP A 15 8.92 0.11 -16.79
C ASP A 15 8.93 1.62 -17.11
N GLU A 16 7.76 2.16 -17.45
CA GLU A 16 7.61 3.47 -18.09
C GLU A 16 7.17 4.56 -17.12
N THR A 17 6.89 4.20 -15.86
CA THR A 17 6.13 5.02 -14.91
C THR A 17 6.98 5.68 -13.81
N GLY A 18 8.31 5.62 -13.93
CA GLY A 18 9.23 6.31 -13.02
C GLY A 18 10.13 5.37 -12.19
N PRO A 19 10.95 5.92 -11.27
CA PRO A 19 11.90 5.13 -10.50
C PRO A 19 11.23 4.14 -9.55
N GLU A 20 10.10 4.49 -8.94
CA GLU A 20 9.34 3.62 -8.03
C GLU A 20 8.74 2.42 -8.79
N GLY A 21 8.14 2.67 -9.97
CA GLY A 21 7.61 1.62 -10.84
C GLY A 21 8.70 0.62 -11.28
N ARG A 22 9.86 1.13 -11.70
CA ARG A 22 11.02 0.30 -12.04
C ARG A 22 11.54 -0.49 -10.84
N ALA A 23 11.62 0.13 -9.66
CA ALA A 23 12.04 -0.55 -8.43
C ALA A 23 11.05 -1.65 -8.03
N ALA A 24 9.74 -1.43 -8.22
CA ALA A 24 8.71 -2.44 -7.99
C ALA A 24 8.88 -3.63 -8.94
N ARG A 25 9.00 -3.38 -10.24
CA ARG A 25 9.31 -4.41 -11.24
C ARG A 25 10.56 -5.21 -10.90
N ASP A 26 11.65 -4.53 -10.56
CA ASP A 26 12.92 -5.19 -10.24
C ASP A 26 12.79 -6.12 -9.05
N PHE A 27 12.05 -5.69 -8.03
CA PHE A 27 11.73 -6.54 -6.90
C PHE A 27 10.91 -7.76 -7.34
N LEU A 28 9.85 -7.57 -8.13
CA LEU A 28 9.00 -8.67 -8.62
C LEU A 28 9.82 -9.70 -9.39
N ARG A 29 10.68 -9.25 -10.32
CA ARG A 29 11.55 -10.11 -11.12
C ARG A 29 12.59 -10.83 -10.28
N ALA A 30 13.32 -10.10 -9.43
CA ALA A 30 14.39 -10.66 -8.61
C ALA A 30 13.87 -11.71 -7.62
N ARG A 31 12.69 -11.50 -7.06
CA ARG A 31 12.05 -12.42 -6.10
C ARG A 31 11.10 -13.43 -6.74
N ARG A 32 10.93 -13.38 -8.08
CA ARG A 32 9.98 -14.22 -8.84
C ARG A 32 8.56 -14.15 -8.26
N VAL A 33 8.15 -12.97 -7.81
CA VAL A 33 6.80 -12.72 -7.29
C VAL A 33 5.82 -12.87 -8.44
N ARG A 34 4.79 -13.69 -8.22
CA ARG A 34 3.67 -13.82 -9.15
C ARG A 34 2.63 -12.77 -8.80
N VAL A 35 2.12 -12.09 -9.81
CA VAL A 35 0.97 -11.21 -9.72
C VAL A 35 -0.18 -11.89 -10.45
N GLY A 36 -1.33 -12.00 -9.79
CA GLY A 36 -2.53 -12.62 -10.34
C GLY A 36 -3.77 -11.79 -10.08
N LEU A 37 -4.89 -12.25 -10.62
CA LEU A 37 -6.19 -11.62 -10.45
C LEU A 37 -7.09 -12.47 -9.57
N ARG A 38 -7.73 -11.85 -8.57
CA ARG A 38 -8.71 -12.51 -7.71
C ARG A 38 -9.73 -11.53 -7.17
N PRO A 39 -11.05 -11.77 -7.35
CA PRO A 39 -12.08 -10.93 -6.75
C PRO A 39 -11.96 -10.88 -5.24
N GLN A 40 -11.95 -9.68 -4.67
CA GLN A 40 -11.73 -9.45 -3.24
C GLN A 40 -12.26 -8.07 -2.79
N PRO A 41 -12.55 -7.87 -1.49
CA PRO A 41 -13.11 -6.61 -1.02
C PRO A 41 -12.08 -5.45 -0.97
N THR A 42 -10.78 -5.74 -1.08
CA THR A 42 -9.69 -4.76 -1.12
C THR A 42 -9.20 -4.56 -2.55
N GLY A 43 -8.47 -3.48 -2.82
CA GLY A 43 -7.92 -3.23 -4.17
C GLY A 43 -6.91 -4.30 -4.59
N ALA A 44 -5.94 -4.57 -3.72
CA ALA A 44 -4.96 -5.62 -3.88
C ALA A 44 -4.72 -6.33 -2.53
N ARG A 45 -3.93 -7.40 -2.56
CA ARG A 45 -3.34 -8.01 -1.36
C ARG A 45 -2.05 -8.74 -1.69
N TRP A 46 -1.09 -8.68 -0.78
CA TRP A 46 0.03 -9.59 -0.70
C TRP A 46 -0.37 -10.85 0.06
N THR A 47 0.34 -11.94 -0.21
CA THR A 47 0.14 -13.23 0.47
C THR A 47 1.39 -13.61 1.24
N VAL A 48 1.22 -14.42 2.30
CA VAL A 48 2.34 -14.92 3.09
C VAL A 48 3.36 -15.76 2.27
N PHE A 49 2.95 -16.27 1.11
CA PHE A 49 3.81 -16.98 0.16
C PHE A 49 4.54 -16.06 -0.82
N GLY A 50 4.42 -14.73 -0.67
CA GLY A 50 5.12 -13.76 -1.51
C GLY A 50 4.51 -13.56 -2.89
N HIS A 51 3.20 -13.80 -3.04
CA HIS A 51 2.43 -13.47 -4.25
C HIS A 51 1.56 -12.24 -4.03
N ILE A 52 1.21 -11.55 -5.12
CA ILE A 52 0.29 -10.41 -5.14
C ILE A 52 -0.98 -10.82 -5.90
N GLU A 53 -2.13 -10.45 -5.37
CA GLU A 53 -3.42 -10.63 -6.03
C GLU A 53 -4.13 -9.27 -6.13
N LEU A 54 -4.49 -8.88 -7.34
CA LEU A 54 -5.23 -7.64 -7.65
C LEU A 54 -6.70 -7.97 -7.91
N ASP A 55 -7.62 -7.12 -7.43
CA ASP A 55 -9.02 -7.24 -7.82
C ASP A 55 -9.19 -6.80 -9.29
N PRO A 56 -9.80 -7.64 -10.16
CA PRO A 56 -9.96 -7.35 -11.58
C PRO A 56 -10.64 -6.01 -11.88
N SER A 57 -11.53 -5.53 -11.00
CA SER A 57 -12.25 -4.26 -11.21
C SER A 57 -11.31 -3.05 -11.25
N ASN A 58 -10.12 -3.14 -10.65
CA ASN A 58 -9.14 -2.06 -10.68
C ASN A 58 -8.41 -1.96 -12.03
N LEU A 59 -8.45 -2.98 -12.89
CA LEU A 59 -7.79 -2.93 -14.21
C LEU A 59 -8.33 -1.84 -15.13
N ALA A 60 -9.54 -1.33 -14.86
CA ALA A 60 -10.12 -0.21 -15.60
C ALA A 60 -9.39 1.12 -15.36
N ASP A 61 -8.71 1.27 -14.21
CA ASP A 61 -7.87 2.42 -13.88
C ASP A 61 -6.40 1.99 -13.80
N GLU A 62 -5.70 2.11 -14.93
CA GLU A 62 -4.29 1.67 -15.05
C GLU A 62 -3.40 2.32 -13.99
N ALA A 63 -3.53 3.62 -13.76
CA ALA A 63 -2.68 4.34 -12.80
C ALA A 63 -2.94 3.88 -11.37
N TYR A 64 -4.20 3.71 -11.00
CA TYR A 64 -4.56 3.20 -9.67
C TYR A 64 -4.10 1.75 -9.47
N ALA A 65 -4.32 0.87 -10.46
CA ALA A 65 -3.88 -0.52 -10.42
C ALA A 65 -2.35 -0.66 -10.29
N LEU A 66 -1.59 0.16 -11.02
CA LEU A 66 -0.13 0.21 -10.87
C LEU A 66 0.26 0.64 -9.45
N SER A 67 -0.41 1.65 -8.90
CA SER A 67 -0.13 2.12 -7.53
C SER A 67 -0.39 1.05 -6.48
N LEU A 68 -1.44 0.24 -6.65
CA LEU A 68 -1.72 -0.90 -5.78
C LEU A 68 -0.60 -1.94 -5.87
N ILE A 69 -0.03 -2.21 -7.04
CA ILE A 69 1.12 -3.13 -7.15
C ILE A 69 2.33 -2.58 -6.38
N VAL A 70 2.60 -1.28 -6.46
CA VAL A 70 3.68 -0.62 -5.68
C VAL A 70 3.44 -0.77 -4.18
N HIS A 71 2.20 -0.55 -3.73
CA HIS A 71 1.77 -0.79 -2.34
C HIS A 71 2.09 -2.21 -1.87
N GLU A 72 1.66 -3.21 -2.63
CA GLU A 72 1.86 -4.62 -2.25
C GLU A 72 3.34 -5.02 -2.29
N VAL A 73 4.12 -4.47 -3.22
CA VAL A 73 5.57 -4.63 -3.20
C VAL A 73 6.18 -4.04 -1.93
N ARG A 74 5.67 -2.91 -1.42
CA ARG A 74 6.14 -2.34 -0.16
C ARG A 74 5.91 -3.30 1.00
N HIS A 75 4.74 -3.91 1.11
CA HIS A 75 4.50 -4.95 2.12
C HIS A 75 5.43 -6.14 2.01
N LEU A 76 5.70 -6.63 0.79
CA LEU A 76 6.66 -7.71 0.59
C LEU A 76 8.09 -7.34 1.01
N LYS A 77 8.50 -6.08 0.83
CA LYS A 77 9.81 -5.57 1.31
C LYS A 77 9.86 -5.45 2.84
N GLN A 78 8.78 -4.99 3.47
CA GLN A 78 8.65 -4.89 4.94
C GLN A 78 8.66 -6.26 5.62
N GLY A 79 8.13 -7.28 4.93
CA GLY A 79 7.86 -8.60 5.50
C GLY A 79 6.65 -8.59 6.43
N ILE A 80 6.19 -9.80 6.81
CA ILE A 80 4.92 -10.01 7.53
C ILE A 80 4.81 -9.14 8.79
N LEU A 81 5.87 -9.07 9.59
CA LEU A 81 5.84 -8.34 10.87
C LEU A 81 5.77 -6.82 10.68
N GLY A 82 6.42 -6.30 9.63
CA GLY A 82 6.36 -4.88 9.30
C GLY A 82 5.00 -4.50 8.73
N ALA A 83 4.53 -5.28 7.76
CA ALA A 83 3.27 -5.06 7.04
C ALA A 83 2.05 -5.10 7.97
N LEU A 84 2.01 -5.99 8.96
CA LEU A 84 0.89 -6.12 9.89
C LEU A 84 0.93 -5.09 11.04
N SER A 85 1.08 -3.80 10.68
CA SER A 85 1.03 -2.68 11.61
C SER A 85 0.54 -1.40 10.93
N VAL A 86 0.00 -0.44 11.69
CA VAL A 86 -0.42 0.86 11.14
C VAL A 86 0.75 1.61 10.53
N ARG A 87 1.94 1.55 11.13
CA ARG A 87 3.17 2.08 10.55
C ARG A 87 3.46 1.46 9.17
N GLY A 88 3.37 0.14 9.07
CA GLY A 88 3.61 -0.58 7.81
C GLY A 88 2.62 -0.19 6.72
N GLU A 89 1.34 -0.13 7.07
CA GLU A 89 0.27 0.33 6.19
C GLU A 89 0.45 1.80 5.78
N LEU A 90 0.74 2.71 6.74
CA LEU A 90 0.98 4.12 6.43
C LEU A 90 2.13 4.30 5.44
N GLU A 91 3.24 3.59 5.65
CA GLU A 91 4.37 3.63 4.74
C GLU A 91 4.01 3.11 3.34
N ALA A 92 3.23 2.02 3.25
CA ALA A 92 2.76 1.50 1.98
C ALA A 92 1.77 2.44 1.28
N TRP A 93 0.86 3.09 2.02
CA TRP A 93 -0.04 4.13 1.52
C TRP A 93 0.76 5.34 1.02
N GLN A 94 1.77 5.78 1.76
CA GLN A 94 2.59 6.92 1.35
C GLN A 94 3.35 6.63 0.05
N GLU A 95 3.94 5.43 -0.09
CA GLU A 95 4.61 5.00 -1.33
C GLU A 95 3.61 4.88 -2.50
N GLN A 96 2.44 4.28 -2.26
CA GLN A 96 1.36 4.17 -3.24
C GLN A 96 0.91 5.53 -3.78
N PHE A 97 0.55 6.46 -2.88
CA PHE A 97 -0.05 7.73 -3.27
C PHE A 97 0.98 8.69 -3.84
N ALA A 98 2.23 8.67 -3.36
CA ALA A 98 3.32 9.40 -4.02
C ALA A 98 3.45 8.99 -5.49
N TYR A 99 3.46 7.67 -5.76
CA TYR A 99 3.55 7.13 -7.11
C TYR A 99 2.28 7.42 -7.94
N LEU A 100 1.09 7.30 -7.36
CA LEU A 100 -0.15 7.66 -8.08
C LEU A 100 -0.17 9.15 -8.48
N LYS A 101 0.33 10.03 -7.60
CA LYS A 101 0.45 11.45 -7.88
C LYS A 101 1.50 11.74 -8.95
N SER A 102 2.60 11.00 -9.02
CA SER A 102 3.58 11.18 -10.10
C SER A 102 3.01 10.81 -11.47
N LEU A 103 2.01 9.92 -11.53
CA LEU A 103 1.34 9.54 -12.78
C LEU A 103 0.18 10.45 -13.17
N THR A 104 -0.60 10.91 -12.19
CA THR A 104 -1.89 11.58 -12.44
C THR A 104 -1.92 13.05 -12.04
N GLY A 105 -0.88 13.53 -11.34
CA GLY A 105 -0.81 14.88 -10.76
C GLY A 105 -1.60 15.05 -9.45
N ARG A 106 -2.33 14.03 -8.98
CA ARG A 106 -3.19 14.08 -7.78
C ARG A 106 -3.21 12.75 -7.03
N TYR A 107 -3.72 12.74 -5.80
CA TYR A 107 -3.87 11.51 -5.01
C TYR A 107 -5.23 10.84 -5.22
N SER A 108 -6.27 11.62 -5.50
CA SER A 108 -7.63 11.14 -5.69
C SER A 108 -8.43 12.11 -6.57
N SER A 109 -9.39 11.59 -7.33
CA SER A 109 -10.39 12.40 -8.05
C SER A 109 -11.48 12.95 -7.13
N ASN A 110 -11.74 12.29 -6.00
CA ASN A 110 -12.64 12.76 -4.96
C ASN A 110 -11.94 13.78 -4.06
N GLN A 111 -12.50 15.00 -3.96
CA GLN A 111 -11.91 16.13 -3.23
C GLN A 111 -11.76 15.88 -1.72
N ARG A 112 -12.70 15.17 -1.08
CA ARG A 112 -12.58 14.81 0.33
C ARG A 112 -11.42 13.84 0.55
N HIS A 113 -11.34 12.79 -0.28
CA HIS A 113 -10.23 11.83 -0.18
C HIS A 113 -8.89 12.48 -0.51
N GLN A 114 -8.85 13.41 -1.48
CA GLN A 114 -7.65 14.17 -1.80
C GLN A 114 -7.09 14.88 -0.55
N ALA A 115 -7.92 15.60 0.19
CA ALA A 115 -7.50 16.30 1.41
C ALA A 115 -7.04 15.34 2.52
N ILE A 116 -7.75 14.22 2.71
CA ILE A 116 -7.37 13.21 3.72
C ILE A 116 -6.01 12.58 3.36
N ILE A 117 -5.80 12.25 2.09
CA ILE A 117 -4.54 11.65 1.65
C ILE A 117 -3.40 12.67 1.76
N GLU A 118 -3.62 13.94 1.46
CA GLU A 118 -2.62 15.00 1.70
C GLU A 118 -2.16 15.05 3.16
N GLU A 119 -3.10 14.92 4.11
CA GLU A 119 -2.77 14.83 5.52
C GLU A 119 -1.97 13.56 5.83
N LEU A 120 -2.41 12.37 5.36
CA LEU A 120 -1.70 11.10 5.52
C LEU A 120 -0.24 11.18 5.02
N MET A 121 -0.02 11.88 3.91
CA MET A 121 1.32 12.06 3.32
C MET A 121 2.26 12.91 4.17
N SER A 122 1.74 13.70 5.12
CA SER A 122 2.54 14.53 6.02
C SER A 122 2.86 13.87 7.37
N LEU A 123 2.21 12.76 7.70
CA LEU A 123 2.35 12.09 8.99
C LEU A 123 3.68 11.35 9.10
N SER A 124 4.29 11.41 10.29
CA SER A 124 5.49 10.65 10.61
C SER A 124 5.20 9.16 10.77
N LEU A 125 6.14 8.33 10.33
CA LEU A 125 6.15 6.88 10.57
C LEU A 125 6.66 6.51 11.99
N ASP A 126 7.30 7.47 12.66
CA ASP A 126 7.97 7.25 13.94
C ASP A 126 7.17 7.84 15.12
N ASP A 127 6.27 8.80 14.90
CA ASP A 127 5.47 9.40 15.98
C ASP A 127 4.16 8.63 16.25
N ARG A 128 3.93 8.26 17.51
CA ARG A 128 2.76 7.44 17.88
C ARG A 128 1.43 8.18 17.69
N SER A 129 1.40 9.49 17.90
CA SER A 129 0.18 10.29 17.72
C SER A 129 -0.15 10.45 16.23
N ASP A 130 0.87 10.59 15.38
CA ASP A 130 0.73 10.54 13.93
C ASP A 130 0.22 9.18 13.47
N LEU A 131 0.74 8.07 14.01
CA LEU A 131 0.21 6.73 13.68
C LEU A 131 -1.24 6.54 14.13
N GLN A 132 -1.63 7.09 15.29
CA GLN A 132 -3.04 7.08 15.71
C GLN A 132 -3.91 7.89 14.76
N ARG A 133 -3.44 9.05 14.31
CA ARG A 133 -4.12 9.87 13.32
C ARG A 133 -4.22 9.16 11.98
N ALA A 134 -3.15 8.52 11.53
CA ALA A 134 -3.09 7.75 10.30
C ALA A 134 -4.13 6.63 10.29
N ARG A 135 -4.27 5.89 11.39
CA ARG A 135 -5.31 4.86 11.53
C ARG A 135 -6.72 5.44 11.29
N GLN A 136 -7.02 6.60 11.88
CA GLN A 136 -8.34 7.24 11.71
C GLN A 136 -8.58 7.65 10.26
N LEU A 137 -7.60 8.29 9.63
CA LEU A 137 -7.69 8.76 8.25
C LEU A 137 -7.78 7.61 7.25
N MET A 138 -6.97 6.55 7.43
CA MET A 138 -7.05 5.35 6.58
C MET A 138 -8.39 4.63 6.72
N GLN A 139 -8.98 4.60 7.92
CA GLN A 139 -10.32 4.05 8.14
C GLN A 139 -11.40 4.87 7.42
N GLU A 140 -11.22 6.20 7.34
CA GLU A 140 -12.15 7.08 6.64
C GLU A 140 -12.11 6.87 5.12
N VAL A 141 -10.91 6.71 4.55
CA VAL A 141 -10.73 6.46 3.10
C VAL A 141 -11.09 5.02 2.72
N GLY A 142 -10.60 4.02 3.47
CA GLY A 142 -10.83 2.60 3.19
C GLY A 142 -12.22 2.11 3.60
N GLY A 143 -12.96 2.90 4.38
CA GLY A 143 -14.29 2.56 4.88
C GLY A 143 -14.29 1.41 5.89
N LYS A 144 -15.49 1.03 6.37
CA LYS A 144 -15.65 0.07 7.49
C LYS A 144 -15.10 -1.35 7.23
N LYS A 145 -14.91 -1.73 5.97
CA LYS A 145 -14.35 -3.05 5.61
C LYS A 145 -12.83 -3.09 5.76
N TYR A 146 -12.17 -1.93 5.75
CA TYR A 146 -10.74 -1.81 5.95
C TYR A 146 -10.43 -1.83 7.45
N ARG A 147 -9.99 -2.97 7.97
CA ARG A 147 -9.87 -3.23 9.42
C ARG A 147 -8.51 -2.80 10.01
N ILE A 148 -8.10 -1.57 9.69
CA ILE A 148 -6.88 -0.95 10.24
C ILE A 148 -6.97 -0.74 11.76
N ASP A 149 -8.19 -0.68 12.28
CA ASP A 149 -8.51 -0.64 13.72
C ASP A 149 -7.94 -1.82 14.51
N LEU A 150 -7.77 -2.98 13.86
CA LEU A 150 -7.29 -4.21 14.50
C LEU A 150 -5.76 -4.32 14.54
N LEU A 151 -5.05 -3.53 13.74
CA LEU A 151 -3.59 -3.61 13.67
C LEU A 151 -2.93 -2.84 14.82
N PRO A 152 -1.79 -3.33 15.37
CA PRO A 152 -0.98 -2.55 16.30
C PRO A 152 -0.43 -1.29 15.62
N LEU A 153 -0.07 -0.24 16.39
CA LEU A 153 0.45 1.00 15.77
C LEU A 153 1.81 0.73 15.13
N TYR A 154 2.70 0.10 15.88
CA TYR A 154 4.01 -0.34 15.39
C TYR A 154 4.05 -1.85 15.16
N PRO A 155 5.05 -2.37 14.43
CA PRO A 155 5.34 -3.81 14.37
C PRO A 155 5.43 -4.42 15.77
N LEU A 156 4.96 -5.66 15.95
CA LEU A 156 4.81 -6.29 17.27
C LEU A 156 6.06 -6.21 18.15
N GLY A 157 7.26 -6.37 17.58
CA GLY A 157 8.51 -6.26 18.34
C GLY A 157 8.75 -4.86 18.92
N GLN A 158 8.37 -3.81 18.19
CA GLN A 158 8.48 -2.43 18.65
C GLN A 158 7.42 -2.10 19.71
N GLU A 159 6.19 -2.61 19.58
CA GLU A 159 5.19 -2.47 20.65
C GLU A 159 5.65 -3.13 21.95
N ILE A 160 6.17 -4.37 21.88
CA ILE A 160 6.69 -5.06 23.08
C ILE A 160 7.81 -4.24 23.72
N TRP A 161 8.72 -3.68 22.93
CA TRP A 161 9.79 -2.81 23.43
C TRP A 161 9.25 -1.53 24.08
N PHE A 162 8.25 -0.88 23.46
CA PHE A 162 7.60 0.29 24.02
C PHE A 162 6.94 -0.01 25.37
N TRP A 163 6.18 -1.10 25.48
CA TRP A 163 5.49 -1.45 26.73
C TRP A 163 6.44 -1.88 27.84
N THR A 164 7.57 -2.51 27.49
CA THR A 164 8.60 -2.93 28.45
C THR A 164 9.48 -1.77 28.92
N THR A 165 9.77 -0.78 28.06
CA THR A 165 10.68 0.32 28.39
C THR A 165 9.99 1.65 28.72
N LYS A 166 8.71 1.82 28.34
CA LYS A 166 7.93 3.07 28.40
C LYS A 166 8.63 4.29 27.78
N ARG A 167 9.63 4.09 26.93
CA ARG A 167 10.32 5.18 26.21
C ARG A 167 9.54 5.57 24.97
N ARG A 168 9.59 6.85 24.58
CA ARG A 168 9.09 7.28 23.28
C ARG A 168 9.89 6.54 22.19
N LEU A 169 9.15 5.88 21.29
CA LEU A 169 9.65 5.52 19.97
C LEU A 169 9.48 6.74 19.07
#